data_AF-A0A5C2RR29-F1
#
_entry.id   AF-A0A5C2RR29-F1
#
_cell.length_a   1.000
_cell.length_b   1.000
_cell.length_c   1.000
_cell.angle_alpha   90.00
_cell.angle_beta   90.00
_cell.angle_gamma   90.00
#
_symmetry.space_group_name_H-M   'P 1'
#
loop_
_entity.id
_entity.type
_entity.pdbx_description
1 polymer ?
#
loop_
_entity_poly.entity_id
_entity_poly.type
_entity_poly.pdbx_seq_one_letter_code
_entity_poly.pdbx_strand_id
1 'polypeptide(L)'
;MSQGADAAEIISEYAGLMTNAYCAIGASVFVCWEYAITVSDEVDLFWTRGFSGATALFFVNRYVVLAVNILNLIGYATLSDRSCSLLARAGFAMQCLQYVIWAAFSALRTFALSKNYGVALLVFILSSVSVGVDFADFRFDLNGVNIPILGCTATTTITTELFQKCAPDFRLLRVKHC
;
A
#
# COMPACT_ATOMS: atom_id res chain seq x y z
N MET A 1 -36.23 12.50 -10.64
CA MET A 1 -35.30 11.69 -11.44
C MET A 1 -33.85 11.73 -10.94
N SER A 2 -33.48 12.46 -9.86
CA SER A 2 -32.09 12.47 -9.37
C SER A 2 -31.70 11.26 -8.51
N GLN A 3 -32.60 10.75 -7.66
CA GLN A 3 -32.31 9.63 -6.75
C GLN A 3 -31.81 8.34 -7.44
N GLY A 4 -32.20 8.10 -8.70
CA GLY A 4 -31.75 6.93 -9.47
C GLY A 4 -30.33 7.07 -10.04
N ALA A 5 -29.90 8.30 -10.34
CA ALA A 5 -28.54 8.57 -10.82
C ALA A 5 -27.54 8.50 -9.65
N ASP A 6 -27.92 9.07 -8.49
CA ASP A 6 -27.10 9.05 -7.28
C ASP A 6 -26.90 7.62 -6.75
N ALA A 7 -27.95 6.78 -6.78
CA ALA A 7 -27.85 5.38 -6.37
C ALA A 7 -26.98 4.55 -7.33
N ALA A 8 -27.08 4.76 -8.64
CA ALA A 8 -26.28 4.04 -9.62
C ALA A 8 -24.77 4.36 -9.50
N GLU A 9 -24.42 5.62 -9.22
CA GLU A 9 -23.03 6.04 -8.98
C GLU A 9 -22.44 5.33 -7.76
N ILE A 10 -23.15 5.35 -6.62
CA ILE A 10 -22.73 4.67 -5.39
C ILE A 10 -22.55 3.16 -5.59
N ILE A 11 -23.47 2.51 -6.31
CA ILE A 11 -23.38 1.07 -6.60
C ILE A 11 -22.13 0.76 -7.43
N SER A 12 -21.81 1.60 -8.43
CA SER A 12 -20.64 1.40 -9.28
C SER A 12 -19.32 1.57 -8.52
N GLU A 13 -19.25 2.54 -7.61
CA GLU A 13 -18.09 2.75 -6.75
C GLU A 13 -17.91 1.59 -5.77
N TYR A 14 -19.01 1.13 -5.16
CA TYR A 14 -19.00 -0.01 -4.25
C TYR A 14 -18.57 -1.31 -4.94
N ALA A 15 -19.04 -1.54 -6.18
CA ALA A 15 -18.60 -2.69 -6.97
C ALA A 15 -17.08 -2.63 -7.25
N GLY A 16 -16.55 -1.46 -7.58
CA GLY A 16 -15.12 -1.25 -7.77
C GLY A 16 -14.29 -1.54 -6.52
N LEU A 17 -14.75 -1.07 -5.35
CA LEU A 17 -14.11 -1.35 -4.06
C LEU A 17 -14.11 -2.84 -3.73
N MET A 18 -15.22 -3.53 -3.99
CA MET A 18 -15.34 -4.96 -3.75
C MET A 18 -14.42 -5.78 -4.68
N THR A 19 -14.34 -5.41 -5.96
CA THR A 19 -13.37 -6.02 -6.89
C THR A 19 -11.93 -5.82 -6.41
N ASN A 20 -11.59 -4.60 -5.99
CA ASN A 20 -10.26 -4.30 -5.46
C ASN A 20 -9.93 -5.16 -4.23
N ALA A 21 -10.86 -5.27 -3.28
CA ALA A 21 -10.71 -6.08 -2.08
C ALA A 21 -10.45 -7.56 -2.42
N TYR A 22 -11.23 -8.16 -3.32
CA TYR A 22 -11.01 -9.56 -3.71
C TYR A 22 -9.66 -9.77 -4.42
N CYS A 23 -9.26 -8.85 -5.31
CA CYS A 23 -7.95 -8.89 -5.95
C CYS A 23 -6.83 -8.76 -4.92
N ALA A 24 -6.97 -7.86 -3.96
CA ALA A 24 -5.99 -7.64 -2.90
C ALA A 24 -5.84 -8.86 -1.98
N ILE A 25 -6.95 -9.49 -1.57
CA ILE A 25 -6.94 -10.73 -0.79
C ILE A 25 -6.23 -11.83 -1.58
N GLY A 26 -6.60 -12.04 -2.85
CA GLY A 26 -6.00 -13.06 -3.70
C GLY A 26 -4.49 -12.86 -3.87
N ALA A 27 -4.07 -11.62 -4.18
CA ALA A 27 -2.66 -11.26 -4.29
C ALA A 27 -1.89 -11.48 -2.97
N SER A 28 -2.48 -11.06 -1.85
CA SER A 28 -1.84 -11.18 -0.54
C SER A 28 -1.68 -12.64 -0.11
N VAL A 29 -2.70 -13.48 -0.33
CA VAL A 29 -2.61 -14.93 -0.07
C VAL A 29 -1.53 -15.57 -0.94
N PHE A 30 -1.46 -15.20 -2.21
CA PHE A 30 -0.44 -15.72 -3.12
C PHE A 30 0.98 -15.34 -2.67
N VAL A 31 1.19 -14.09 -2.26
CA VAL A 31 2.48 -13.64 -1.70
C VAL A 31 2.86 -14.42 -0.45
N CYS A 32 1.92 -14.59 0.49
CA CYS A 32 2.16 -15.39 1.70
C CYS A 32 2.51 -16.84 1.36
N TRP A 33 1.84 -17.43 0.37
CA TRP A 33 2.09 -18.79 -0.08
C TRP A 33 3.48 -18.95 -0.71
N GLU A 34 3.84 -18.09 -1.66
CA GLU A 34 5.16 -18.09 -2.30
C GLU A 34 6.27 -17.93 -1.26
N TYR A 35 6.03 -17.14 -0.22
CA TYR A 35 7.01 -16.94 0.84
C TYR A 35 7.14 -18.17 1.72
N ALA A 36 6.02 -18.84 2.04
CA ALA A 36 6.03 -20.07 2.82
C ALA A 36 6.83 -21.19 2.14
N ILE A 37 6.66 -21.40 0.83
CA ILE A 37 7.37 -22.46 0.11
C ILE A 37 8.86 -22.14 -0.08
N THR A 38 9.25 -20.87 -0.13
CA THR A 38 10.65 -20.45 -0.31
C THR A 38 11.41 -20.25 1.01
N VAL A 39 10.78 -20.45 2.18
CA VAL A 39 11.47 -20.38 3.48
C VAL A 39 12.54 -21.47 3.60
N SER A 40 12.28 -22.68 3.11
CA SER A 40 13.24 -23.79 3.18
C SER A 40 14.56 -23.41 2.49
N ASP A 41 14.47 -22.89 1.28
CA ASP A 41 15.64 -22.43 0.52
C ASP A 41 16.31 -21.22 1.20
N GLU A 42 15.52 -20.32 1.82
CA GLU A 42 16.01 -19.15 2.53
C GLU A 42 16.88 -19.51 3.74
N VAL A 43 16.49 -20.52 4.51
CA VAL A 43 17.27 -21.02 5.64
C VAL A 43 18.60 -21.61 5.15
N ASP A 44 18.57 -22.41 4.09
CA ASP A 44 19.77 -23.06 3.57
C ASP A 44 20.77 -22.06 2.94
N LEU A 45 20.29 -21.01 2.26
CA LEU A 45 21.12 -20.04 1.54
C LEU A 45 21.57 -18.85 2.38
N PHE A 46 20.70 -18.31 3.24
CA PHE A 46 20.95 -17.06 3.95
C PHE A 46 21.25 -17.24 5.43
N TRP A 47 20.67 -18.24 6.11
CA TRP A 47 20.89 -18.40 7.55
C TRP A 47 22.20 -19.11 7.88
N THR A 48 22.69 -19.94 6.95
CA THR A 48 23.97 -20.65 7.08
C THR A 48 25.19 -19.77 6.76
N ARG A 49 24.97 -18.61 6.11
CA ARG A 49 26.04 -17.74 5.59
C ARG A 49 26.21 -16.49 6.46
N GLY A 50 27.43 -15.94 6.49
CA GLY A 50 27.74 -14.74 7.27
C GLY A 50 26.86 -13.54 6.91
N PHE A 51 26.43 -12.78 7.93
CA PHE A 51 25.52 -11.65 7.78
C PHE A 51 26.16 -10.54 6.92
N SER A 52 25.66 -10.36 5.70
CA SER A 52 26.05 -9.28 4.78
C SER A 52 24.98 -8.21 4.72
N GLY A 53 25.35 -6.98 4.34
CA GLY A 53 24.40 -5.89 4.13
C GLY A 53 23.33 -6.23 3.07
N ALA A 54 23.67 -7.05 2.07
CA ALA A 54 22.71 -7.55 1.09
C ALA A 54 21.68 -8.52 1.70
N THR A 55 22.13 -9.36 2.65
CA THR A 55 21.27 -10.27 3.40
C THR A 55 20.29 -9.51 4.29
N ALA A 56 20.77 -8.47 4.99
CA ALA A 56 19.91 -7.60 5.81
C ALA A 56 18.84 -6.90 4.96
N LEU A 57 19.24 -6.36 3.80
CA LEU A 57 18.32 -5.68 2.89
C LEU A 57 17.25 -6.64 2.32
N PHE A 58 17.63 -7.87 2.02
CA PHE A 58 16.71 -8.92 1.57
C PHE A 58 15.66 -9.23 2.64
N PHE A 59 16.10 -9.50 3.87
CA PHE A 59 15.18 -9.81 4.97
C PHE A 59 14.24 -8.66 5.30
N VAL A 60 14.74 -7.42 5.34
CA VAL A 60 13.91 -6.24 5.60
C VAL A 60 12.83 -6.10 4.53
N ASN A 61 13.20 -6.20 3.25
CA ASN A 61 12.22 -6.13 2.16
C ASN A 61 11.17 -7.24 2.28
N ARG A 62 11.64 -8.49 2.40
CA ARG A 62 10.78 -9.67 2.43
C ARG A 62 9.80 -9.64 3.61
N TYR A 63 10.28 -9.45 4.83
CA TYR A 63 9.42 -9.54 6.00
C TYR A 63 8.53 -8.30 6.20
N VAL A 64 8.97 -7.10 5.76
CA VAL A 64 8.09 -5.92 5.77
C VAL A 64 6.94 -6.10 4.79
N VAL A 65 7.21 -6.56 3.57
CA VAL A 65 6.15 -6.84 2.58
C VAL A 65 5.21 -7.93 3.10
N LEU A 66 5.74 -9.01 3.68
CA LEU A 66 4.93 -10.08 4.27
C LEU A 66 4.02 -9.55 5.39
N ALA A 67 4.57 -8.74 6.30
CA ALA A 67 3.82 -8.14 7.39
C ALA A 67 2.67 -7.25 6.87
N VAL A 68 2.92 -6.41 5.85
CA VAL A 68 1.86 -5.59 5.24
C VAL A 68 0.75 -6.45 4.65
N ASN A 69 1.08 -7.53 3.94
CA ASN A 69 0.07 -8.42 3.35
C ASN A 69 -0.75 -9.15 4.43
N ILE A 70 -0.12 -9.58 5.53
CA ILE A 70 -0.82 -10.19 6.67
C ILE A 70 -1.76 -9.18 7.35
N LEU A 71 -1.29 -7.95 7.60
CA LEU A 71 -2.12 -6.90 8.19
C LEU A 71 -3.33 -6.56 7.29
N ASN A 72 -3.14 -6.54 5.98
CA ASN A 72 -4.24 -6.38 5.01
C ASN A 72 -5.25 -7.53 5.12
N LEU A 73 -4.79 -8.79 5.16
CA LEU A 73 -5.70 -9.94 5.36
C LEU A 73 -6.53 -9.81 6.64
N ILE A 74 -5.89 -9.41 7.74
CA ILE A 74 -6.57 -9.20 9.02
C ILE A 74 -7.59 -8.05 8.90
N GLY A 75 -7.27 -7.02 8.10
CA GLY A 75 -8.16 -5.88 7.85
C GLY A 75 -9.51 -6.27 7.26
N TYR A 76 -9.58 -7.34 6.45
CA TYR A 76 -10.85 -7.82 5.89
C TYR A 76 -11.72 -8.58 6.90
N ALA A 77 -11.20 -8.91 8.09
CA ALA A 77 -11.99 -9.56 9.14
C ALA A 77 -12.81 -8.56 9.96
N THR A 78 -13.87 -9.03 10.60
CA THR A 78 -14.67 -8.21 11.53
C THR A 78 -13.88 -7.95 12.82
N LEU A 79 -13.43 -6.72 13.00
CA LEU A 79 -12.62 -6.27 14.15
C LEU A 79 -13.43 -5.37 15.07
N SER A 80 -13.03 -5.27 16.34
CA SER A 80 -13.54 -4.21 17.23
C SER A 80 -13.03 -2.83 16.76
N ASP A 81 -13.79 -1.75 16.97
CA ASP A 81 -13.44 -0.40 16.50
C ASP A 81 -12.05 0.06 16.96
N ARG A 82 -11.68 -0.27 18.22
CA ARG A 82 -10.35 0.06 18.75
C ARG A 82 -9.23 -0.70 18.03
N SER A 83 -9.44 -2.00 17.78
CA SER A 83 -8.49 -2.84 17.06
C SER A 83 -8.39 -2.42 15.60
N CYS A 84 -9.50 -2.02 14.99
CA CYS A 84 -9.53 -1.52 13.62
C CYS A 84 -8.72 -0.21 13.48
N SER A 85 -8.91 0.76 14.39
CA SER A 85 -8.12 2.00 14.38
C SER A 85 -6.62 1.76 14.56
N LEU A 86 -6.24 0.86 15.46
CA LEU A 86 -4.83 0.47 15.64
C LEU A 86 -4.28 -0.24 14.40
N LEU A 87 -5.04 -1.16 13.82
CA LEU A 87 -4.64 -1.89 12.61
C LEU A 87 -4.50 -0.96 11.41
N ALA A 88 -5.43 -0.02 11.22
CA ALA A 88 -5.38 0.97 10.15
C ALA A 88 -4.10 1.83 10.25
N ARG A 89 -3.78 2.35 11.43
CA ARG A 89 -2.57 3.14 11.66
C ARG A 89 -1.29 2.32 11.45
N ALA A 90 -1.27 1.08 11.95
CA ALA A 90 -0.15 0.17 11.77
C ALA A 90 0.04 -0.20 10.29
N GLY A 91 -1.05 -0.48 9.58
CA GLY A 91 -1.07 -0.79 8.15
C GLY A 91 -0.46 0.34 7.32
N PHE A 92 -0.93 1.58 7.51
CA PHE A 92 -0.38 2.76 6.82
C PHE A 92 1.10 3.00 7.15
N ALA A 93 1.51 2.82 8.41
CA ALA A 93 2.91 3.00 8.80
C ALA A 93 3.82 1.96 8.13
N MET A 94 3.38 0.70 8.09
CA MET A 94 4.11 -0.39 7.43
C MET A 94 4.13 -0.22 5.91
N GLN A 95 3.06 0.31 5.32
CA GLN A 95 2.99 0.63 3.90
C GLN A 95 3.93 1.78 3.52
N CYS A 96 4.03 2.83 4.32
CA CYS A 96 5.04 3.87 4.15
C CYS A 96 6.47 3.29 4.16
N LEU A 97 6.75 2.38 5.09
CA LEU A 97 8.05 1.70 5.17
C LEU A 97 8.33 0.88 3.90
N GLN A 98 7.33 0.16 3.40
CA GLN A 98 7.43 -0.62 2.17
C GLN A 98 7.73 0.28 0.95
N TYR A 99 7.08 1.43 0.83
CA TYR A 99 7.37 2.37 -0.26
C TYR A 99 8.78 2.96 -0.17
N VAL A 100 9.27 3.26 1.04
CA VAL A 100 10.66 3.71 1.23
C VAL A 100 11.65 2.63 0.79
N ILE A 101 11.39 1.37 1.14
CA ILE A 101 12.20 0.23 0.70
C ILE A 101 12.20 0.16 -0.84
N TRP A 102 11.04 0.21 -1.48
CA TRP A 102 10.93 0.16 -2.95
C TRP A 102 11.62 1.33 -3.65
N ALA A 103 11.52 2.54 -3.10
CA ALA A 103 12.24 3.72 -3.59
C ALA A 103 13.76 3.52 -3.48
N ALA A 104 14.24 3.01 -2.35
CA ALA A 104 15.66 2.72 -2.14
C ALA A 104 16.18 1.65 -3.11
N PHE A 105 15.44 0.56 -3.33
CA PHE A 105 15.80 -0.47 -4.31
C PHE A 105 15.86 0.08 -5.73
N SER A 106 14.89 0.93 -6.11
CA SER A 106 14.85 1.58 -7.41
C SER A 106 16.06 2.48 -7.63
N ALA A 107 16.39 3.31 -6.63
CA ALA A 107 17.56 4.18 -6.67
C ALA A 107 18.88 3.38 -6.74
N LEU A 108 19.01 2.31 -5.94
CA LEU A 108 20.20 1.46 -5.93
C LEU A 108 20.40 0.75 -7.28
N ARG A 109 19.31 0.26 -7.88
CA ARG A 109 19.36 -0.36 -9.21
C ARG A 109 19.79 0.64 -10.28
N THR A 110 19.25 1.85 -10.24
CA THR A 110 19.63 2.91 -11.18
C THR A 110 21.08 3.35 -10.95
N PHE A 111 21.54 3.41 -9.70
CA PHE A 111 22.93 3.69 -9.37
C PHE A 111 23.87 2.62 -9.94
N ALA A 112 23.52 1.33 -9.82
CA ALA A 112 24.32 0.24 -10.36
C ALA A 112 24.47 0.32 -11.89
N LEU A 113 23.43 0.76 -12.61
CA LEU A 113 23.42 0.87 -14.07
C LEU A 113 24.08 2.15 -14.58
N SER A 114 23.75 3.30 -13.98
CA SER A 114 24.23 4.61 -14.43
C SER A 114 25.59 4.99 -13.85
N LYS A 115 25.98 4.36 -12.73
CA LYS A 115 27.16 4.69 -11.92
C LYS A 115 27.23 6.18 -11.53
N ASN A 116 26.08 6.86 -11.54
CA ASN A 116 25.95 8.29 -11.28
C ASN A 116 25.01 8.53 -10.10
N TYR A 117 25.55 9.12 -9.04
CA TYR A 117 24.81 9.44 -7.83
C TYR A 117 23.67 10.44 -8.07
N GLY A 118 23.81 11.37 -9.01
CA GLY A 118 22.77 12.37 -9.30
C GLY A 118 21.51 11.74 -9.90
N VAL A 119 21.66 10.78 -10.82
CA VAL A 119 20.52 10.07 -11.42
C VAL A 119 19.84 9.18 -10.38
N ALA A 120 20.62 8.50 -9.53
CA ALA A 120 20.08 7.70 -8.43
C ALA A 120 19.30 8.55 -7.42
N LEU A 121 19.84 9.72 -7.04
CA LEU A 121 19.16 10.66 -6.15
C LEU A 121 17.86 11.19 -6.76
N LEU A 122 17.87 11.52 -8.06
CA LEU A 122 16.68 11.96 -8.78
C LEU A 122 15.60 10.88 -8.74
N VAL A 123 15.94 9.62 -9.05
CA VAL A 123 15.00 8.50 -8.98
C VAL A 123 14.47 8.31 -7.56
N PHE A 124 15.33 8.40 -6.55
CA PHE A 124 14.90 8.30 -5.16
C PHE A 124 13.88 9.39 -4.81
N ILE A 125 14.16 10.65 -5.13
CA ILE A 125 13.25 11.78 -4.86
C ILE A 125 11.91 11.60 -5.58
N LEU A 126 11.94 11.21 -6.85
CA LEU A 126 10.72 10.96 -7.64
C LEU A 126 9.90 9.80 -7.07
N SER A 127 10.53 8.71 -6.64
CA SER A 127 9.84 7.58 -6.02
C SER A 127 9.33 7.90 -4.61
N SER A 128 10.00 8.78 -3.86
CA SER A 128 9.55 9.21 -2.53
C SER A 128 8.30 10.09 -2.54
N VAL A 129 7.87 10.60 -3.71
CA VAL A 129 6.62 11.37 -3.83
C VAL A 129 5.43 10.56 -3.33
N SER A 130 5.36 9.27 -3.68
CA SER A 130 4.30 8.37 -3.20
C SER A 130 4.27 8.30 -1.67
N VAL A 131 5.44 8.15 -1.02
CA VAL A 131 5.56 8.15 0.45
C VAL A 131 5.01 9.44 1.06
N GLY A 132 5.28 10.58 0.42
CA GLY A 132 4.79 11.88 0.90
C GLY A 132 3.26 11.99 0.85
N VAL A 133 2.63 11.40 -0.17
CA VAL A 133 1.16 11.35 -0.29
C VAL A 133 0.58 10.48 0.82
N ASP A 134 1.10 9.25 1.00
CA ASP A 134 0.61 8.34 2.05
C ASP A 134 0.84 8.89 3.47
N PHE A 135 1.96 9.60 3.69
CA PHE A 135 2.26 10.22 4.98
C PHE A 135 1.34 11.39 5.30
N ALA A 136 0.83 12.10 4.30
CA ALA A 136 -0.09 13.21 4.50
C ALA A 136 -1.39 12.76 5.18
N ASP A 137 -1.82 11.52 4.96
CA ASP A 137 -3.04 10.97 5.57
C ASP A 137 -2.95 10.88 7.10
N PHE A 138 -1.76 10.69 7.68
CA PHE A 138 -1.56 10.76 9.13
C PHE A 138 -1.88 12.13 9.71
N ARG A 139 -1.76 13.20 8.90
CA ARG A 139 -2.06 14.57 9.33
C ARG A 139 -3.56 14.87 9.31
N PHE A 140 -4.36 14.10 8.58
CA PHE A 140 -5.81 14.31 8.43
C PHE A 140 -6.65 13.41 9.37
N ASP A 141 -6.15 13.15 10.58
CA ASP A 141 -6.80 12.32 11.61
C ASP A 141 -7.21 10.94 11.10
N LEU A 142 -6.21 10.12 10.75
CA LEU A 142 -6.41 8.75 10.30
C LEU A 142 -7.03 7.87 11.39
N ASN A 143 -8.26 7.41 11.12
CA ASN A 143 -9.01 6.51 11.97
C ASN A 143 -9.49 5.29 11.19
N GLY A 144 -9.58 4.15 11.87
CA GLY A 144 -10.15 2.92 11.30
C GLY A 144 -11.65 2.87 11.54
N VAL A 145 -12.42 2.59 10.50
CA VAL A 145 -13.86 2.33 10.56
C VAL A 145 -14.17 0.98 9.94
N ASN A 146 -15.11 0.24 10.53
CA ASN A 146 -15.59 -1.02 9.97
C ASN A 146 -16.72 -0.74 8.97
N ILE A 147 -16.49 -1.08 7.71
CA ILE A 147 -17.51 -1.04 6.66
C ILE A 147 -18.03 -2.47 6.45
N PRO A 148 -19.36 -2.67 6.36
CA PRO A 148 -19.93 -3.97 6.02
C PRO A 148 -19.28 -4.55 4.75
N ILE A 149 -18.94 -5.85 4.75
CA ILE A 149 -18.35 -6.61 3.62
C ILE A 149 -16.89 -6.24 3.28
N LEU A 150 -16.50 -4.97 3.39
CA LEU A 150 -15.14 -4.49 3.12
C LEU A 150 -14.18 -4.65 4.32
N GLY A 151 -14.71 -4.76 5.54
CA GLY A 151 -13.92 -4.93 6.76
C GLY A 151 -13.44 -3.60 7.34
N CYS A 152 -12.30 -3.62 8.01
CA CYS A 152 -11.65 -2.45 8.59
C CYS A 152 -10.91 -1.65 7.51
N THR A 153 -11.37 -0.43 7.26
CA THR A 153 -10.71 0.52 6.37
C THR A 153 -10.26 1.77 7.12
N ALA A 154 -9.22 2.42 6.61
CA ALA A 154 -8.81 3.74 7.10
C ALA A 154 -9.68 4.83 6.46
N THR A 155 -10.07 5.82 7.25
CA THR A 155 -10.76 7.01 6.78
C THR A 155 -10.08 8.24 7.35
N THR A 156 -9.96 9.27 6.52
CA THR A 156 -9.41 10.58 6.87
C THR A 156 -10.51 11.61 6.94
N THR A 157 -10.35 12.62 7.78
CA THR A 157 -11.30 13.72 7.91
C THR A 157 -10.99 14.80 6.88
N ILE A 158 -11.12 14.46 5.59
CA ILE A 158 -10.98 15.45 4.52
C ILE A 158 -12.33 16.16 4.35
N THR A 159 -12.33 17.49 4.40
CA THR A 159 -13.54 18.27 4.12
C THR A 159 -13.96 18.08 2.66
N THR A 160 -15.24 17.85 2.41
CA THR A 160 -15.82 17.64 1.07
C THR A 160 -15.48 18.79 0.11
N GLU A 161 -15.28 20.00 0.63
CA GLU A 161 -14.82 21.17 -0.13
C GLU A 161 -13.38 21.03 -0.67
N LEU A 162 -12.48 20.40 0.09
CA LEU A 162 -11.11 20.13 -0.38
C LEU A 162 -11.11 19.04 -1.46
N PHE A 163 -11.90 17.98 -1.26
CA PHE A 163 -12.01 16.89 -2.24
C PHE A 163 -12.56 17.38 -3.57
N GLN A 164 -13.64 18.18 -3.54
CA GLN A 164 -14.22 18.78 -4.75
C GLN A 164 -13.31 19.79 -5.44
N LYS A 165 -12.35 20.40 -4.72
CA LYS A 165 -11.39 21.36 -5.29
C LYS A 165 -10.19 20.66 -5.95
N CYS A 166 -9.82 19.46 -5.49
CA CYS A 166 -8.75 18.63 -6.06
C CYS A 166 -9.25 17.63 -7.13
N ALA A 167 -10.52 17.23 -7.09
CA ALA A 167 -11.15 16.33 -8.07
C ALA A 167 -11.28 16.86 -9.53
N PRO A 168 -11.35 18.17 -9.85
CA PRO A 168 -11.56 18.60 -11.22
C PRO A 168 -10.33 18.34 -12.11
N ASP A 169 -9.15 18.12 -11.52
CA ASP A 169 -7.92 17.81 -12.25
C ASP A 169 -7.86 16.35 -12.74
N PHE A 170 -8.53 15.42 -12.04
CA PHE A 170 -8.57 13.99 -12.43
C PHE A 170 -9.58 13.68 -13.55
N ARG A 171 -10.59 14.54 -13.77
CA ARG A 171 -11.53 14.36 -14.90
C ARG A 171 -10.84 14.52 -16.28
N LEU A 172 -9.71 15.22 -16.35
CA LEU A 172 -8.93 15.36 -17.59
C LEU A 172 -8.08 14.13 -17.92
N LEU A 173 -7.75 13.28 -16.92
CA LEU A 173 -6.98 12.05 -17.15
C LEU A 173 -7.86 10.84 -17.51
N ARG A 174 -9.15 10.84 -17.15
CA ARG A 174 -10.07 9.73 -17.49
C ARG A 174 -10.50 9.69 -18.97
N VAL A 175 -10.10 10.68 -19.78
CA VAL A 175 -10.43 10.76 -21.23
C VAL A 175 -9.25 10.35 -22.12
N LYS A 176 -8.12 9.90 -21.56
CA LYS A 176 -6.90 9.58 -22.33
C LYS A 176 -6.43 8.14 -22.32
N HIS A 177 -7.32 7.18 -22.09
CA HIS A 177 -7.11 5.81 -22.56
C HIS A 177 -8.38 5.31 -23.26
N CYS A 178 -8.32 5.34 -24.59
CA CYS A 178 -9.14 4.50 -25.47
C CYS A 178 -8.95 3.03 -25.14
#